data_AF-A0AAU4G9Q6-F1
#
_entry.id   AF-A0AAU4G9Q6-F1
#
_cell.length_a   1.000
_cell.length_b   1.000
_cell.length_c   1.000
_cell.angle_alpha   90.00
_cell.angle_beta   90.00
_cell.angle_gamma   90.00
#
_symmetry.space_group_name_H-M   'P 1'
#
loop_
_entity.id
_entity.type
_entity.pdbx_description
1 polymer ?
#
loop_
_entity_poly.entity_id
_entity_poly.type
_entity_poly.pdbx_seq_one_letter_code
_entity_poly.pdbx_strand_id
1 'polypeptide(L)'
;MTALIYIDPQAIHPVIDGVWHRGRFTAIPKPGQGIRMLCGATGTAAFEPLERRRDDGAPKTCFDCEAIYMREHGIPVPPNHPSLQPRPVARRAGRH
;
A
#
# COMPACT_ATOMS: atom_id res chain seq x y z
N MET A 1 34.22 6.08 12.17
CA MET A 1 33.29 5.20 12.90
C MET A 1 31.96 5.27 12.17
N THR A 2 31.35 4.13 11.82
CA THR A 2 30.14 4.09 10.96
C THR A 2 29.03 3.40 11.73
N ALA A 3 27.85 4.02 11.79
CA ALA A 3 26.65 3.38 12.30
C ALA A 3 25.92 2.67 11.15
N LEU A 4 25.56 1.41 11.34
CA LEU A 4 24.79 0.61 10.37
C LEU A 4 23.32 0.59 10.79
N ILE A 5 22.42 0.94 9.88
CA ILE A 5 20.98 0.90 10.08
C ILE A 5 20.40 -0.15 9.15
N TYR A 6 19.81 -1.20 9.72
CA TYR A 6 19.15 -2.27 8.98
C TYR A 6 17.65 -1.98 8.93
N ILE A 7 17.10 -1.91 7.71
CA ILE A 7 15.68 -1.65 7.45
C ILE A 7 15.19 -2.75 6.52
N ASP A 8 14.10 -3.42 6.88
CA ASP A 8 13.41 -4.34 5.99
C ASP A 8 12.52 -3.54 5.02
N PRO A 9 12.81 -3.54 3.70
CA PRO A 9 12.00 -2.83 2.73
C PRO A 9 10.55 -3.34 2.65
N GLN A 10 10.28 -4.60 3.02
CA GLN A 10 8.92 -5.16 3.04
C GLN A 10 8.05 -4.56 4.16
N ALA A 11 8.66 -3.92 5.16
CA ALA A 11 7.98 -3.20 6.22
C ALA A 11 7.54 -1.77 5.81
N ILE A 12 7.84 -1.33 4.58
CA ILE A 12 7.43 -0.01 4.09
C ILE A 12 5.96 -0.08 3.63
N HIS A 13 5.11 0.74 4.25
CA HIS A 13 3.69 0.90 3.89
C HIS A 13 3.42 2.31 3.35
N PRO A 14 3.47 2.53 2.02
CA PRO A 14 3.13 3.82 1.43
C PRO A 14 1.69 4.21 1.74
N VAL A 15 1.48 5.49 2.04
CA VAL A 15 0.14 6.08 2.19
C VAL A 15 -0.23 6.79 0.89
N ILE A 16 -1.34 6.41 0.28
CA ILE A 16 -1.93 7.10 -0.88
C ILE A 16 -3.39 7.39 -0.52
N ASP A 17 -3.82 8.65 -0.60
CA ASP A 17 -5.19 9.09 -0.28
C ASP A 17 -5.70 8.59 1.09
N GLY A 18 -4.83 8.62 2.11
CA GLY A 18 -5.16 8.15 3.47
C GLY A 18 -5.27 6.63 3.61
N VAL A 19 -4.81 5.86 2.62
CA VAL A 19 -4.83 4.40 2.61
C VAL A 19 -3.41 3.84 2.68
N TRP A 20 -3.18 2.91 3.60
CA TRP A 20 -1.95 2.11 3.70
C TRP A 20 -1.93 1.01 2.64
N HIS A 21 -0.96 1.10 1.75
CA HIS A 21 -0.69 0.10 0.73
C HIS A 21 0.55 -0.74 1.07
N ARG A 22 0.66 -1.89 0.40
CA ARG A 22 1.85 -2.74 0.40
C ARG A 22 2.46 -2.75 -1.00
N GLY A 23 3.77 -2.90 -1.08
CA GLY A 23 4.51 -3.07 -2.33
C GLY A 23 5.56 -4.16 -2.20
N ARG A 24 6.12 -4.62 -3.33
CA ARG A 24 7.26 -5.55 -3.34
C ARG A 24 8.56 -4.76 -3.43
N PHE A 25 8.99 -4.17 -2.31
CA PHE A 25 10.20 -3.34 -2.28
C PHE A 25 11.44 -4.19 -2.00
N THR A 26 12.49 -4.05 -2.81
CA THR A 26 13.78 -4.71 -2.55
C THR A 26 14.79 -3.77 -1.89
N ALA A 27 14.45 -2.48 -1.80
CA ALA A 27 15.23 -1.42 -1.15
C ALA A 27 14.29 -0.28 -0.75
N ILE A 28 14.78 0.63 0.08
CA ILE A 28 14.07 1.87 0.41
C ILE A 28 13.93 2.71 -0.88
N PRO A 29 12.71 3.10 -1.30
CA PRO A 29 12.53 3.97 -2.46
C PRO A 29 13.23 5.32 -2.29
N LYS A 30 13.74 5.89 -3.38
CA LYS A 30 14.28 7.26 -3.35
C LYS A 30 13.13 8.27 -3.33
N PRO A 31 13.27 9.43 -2.65
CA PRO A 31 12.35 10.54 -2.83
C PRO A 31 12.20 10.88 -4.33
N GLY A 32 10.96 11.08 -4.79
CA GLY A 32 10.66 11.32 -6.20
C GLY A 32 10.59 10.07 -7.08
N GLN A 33 10.89 8.89 -6.57
CA GLN A 33 10.81 7.63 -7.33
C GLN A 33 9.34 7.19 -7.48
N GLY A 34 8.95 6.83 -8.71
CA GLY A 34 7.68 6.15 -8.96
C GLY A 34 7.68 4.74 -8.35
N ILE A 35 6.66 4.45 -7.55
CA ILE A 35 6.45 3.16 -6.88
C ILE A 35 5.09 2.57 -7.23
N ARG A 36 5.01 1.23 -7.28
CA ARG A 36 3.79 0.48 -7.57
C ARG A 36 3.42 -0.43 -6.41
N MET A 37 2.16 -0.37 -6.01
CA MET A 37 1.59 -1.18 -4.93
C MET A 37 1.13 -2.54 -5.45
N LEU A 38 0.89 -3.48 -4.53
CA LEU A 38 0.35 -4.81 -4.84
C LEU A 38 -1.01 -4.72 -5.54
N CYS A 39 -1.88 -3.80 -5.11
CA CYS A 39 -3.19 -3.57 -5.73
C CYS A 39 -3.15 -2.89 -7.11
N GLY A 40 -1.96 -2.51 -7.60
CA GLY A 40 -1.77 -1.82 -8.87
C GLY A 40 -1.77 -0.29 -8.78
N ALA A 41 -2.12 0.29 -7.63
CA ALA A 41 -1.98 1.73 -7.40
C ALA A 41 -0.52 2.18 -7.59
N THR A 42 -0.33 3.39 -8.12
CA THR A 42 0.97 4.00 -8.34
C THR A 42 1.05 5.33 -7.61
N GLY A 43 2.23 5.66 -7.09
CA GLY A 43 2.51 6.94 -6.47
C GLY A 43 3.97 7.33 -6.61
N THR A 44 4.28 8.57 -6.28
CA THR A 44 5.67 9.05 -6.17
C THR A 44 6.07 9.01 -4.71
N ALA A 45 7.23 8.41 -4.40
CA ALA A 45 7.71 8.30 -3.03
C ALA A 45 8.06 9.68 -2.45
N ALA A 46 7.48 9.99 -1.30
CA ALA A 46 7.79 11.14 -0.47
C ALA A 46 7.97 10.66 0.98
N PHE A 47 8.79 11.38 1.75
CA PHE A 47 9.12 11.05 3.12
C PHE A 47 8.96 12.29 3.97
N GLU A 48 8.16 12.17 5.03
CA GLU A 48 7.86 13.25 5.97
C GLU A 48 8.14 12.79 7.40
N PRO A 49 8.48 13.71 8.32
CA PRO A 49 8.59 13.40 9.74
C PRO A 49 7.28 12.82 10.31
N LEU A 50 7.39 11.93 11.30
CA LEU A 50 6.23 11.24 11.88
C LEU A 50 5.21 12.21 12.49
N GLU A 51 5.64 13.38 12.94
CA GLU A 51 4.81 14.42 13.51
C GLU A 51 3.76 14.94 12.52
N ARG A 52 4.11 15.02 11.23
CA ARG A 52 3.21 15.44 10.15
C ARG A 52 2.05 14.48 9.93
N ARG A 53 2.23 13.20 10.27
CA ARG A 53 1.19 12.17 10.12
C ARG A 53 -0.06 12.47 10.95
N ARG A 54 0.07 13.20 12.06
CA ARG A 54 -1.09 13.54 12.92
C ARG A 54 -2.10 14.43 12.19
N ASP A 55 -1.65 15.19 11.20
CA ASP A 55 -2.49 16.09 10.43
C ASP A 55 -3.45 15.33 9.50
N ASP A 56 -3.06 14.10 9.08
CA ASP A 56 -3.80 13.28 8.12
C ASP A 56 -4.65 12.16 8.77
N GLY A 57 -4.57 12.02 10.10
CA GLY A 57 -5.26 10.98 10.85
C GLY A 57 -4.69 9.56 10.67
N ALA A 58 -5.43 8.56 11.14
CA ALA A 58 -5.03 7.16 11.04
C ALA A 58 -5.37 6.59 9.64
N PRO A 59 -4.38 6.16 8.85
CA PRO A 59 -4.63 5.58 7.54
C PRO A 59 -5.38 4.25 7.65
N LYS A 60 -6.25 4.01 6.66
CA LYS A 60 -6.99 2.75 6.54
C LYS A 60 -6.15 1.72 5.76
N THR A 61 -6.27 0.44 6.07
CA THR A 61 -5.58 -0.60 5.28
C THR A 61 -6.23 -0.76 3.90
N CYS A 62 -5.42 -0.85 2.85
CA CYS A 62 -5.88 -1.30 1.54
C CYS A 62 -6.18 -2.81 1.59
N PHE A 63 -7.47 -3.16 1.61
CA PHE A 63 -7.91 -4.56 1.64
C PHE A 63 -7.39 -5.39 0.45
N ASP A 64 -7.22 -4.79 -0.73
CA ASP A 64 -6.68 -5.50 -1.89
C ASP A 64 -5.21 -5.89 -1.67
N CYS A 65 -4.39 -4.94 -1.21
CA CYS A 65 -3.00 -5.19 -0.85
C CYS A 65 -2.86 -6.24 0.26
N GLU A 66 -3.72 -6.16 1.28
CA GLU A 66 -3.75 -7.10 2.40
C GLU A 66 -4.07 -8.53 1.93
N ALA A 67 -5.11 -8.71 1.13
CA ALA A 67 -5.46 -10.02 0.63
C ALA A 67 -4.42 -10.61 -0.33
N ILE A 68 -3.78 -9.78 -1.17
CA ILE A 68 -2.65 -10.24 -2.00
C ILE A 68 -1.50 -10.68 -1.10
N TYR A 69 -1.11 -9.87 -0.13
CA TYR A 69 -0.06 -10.20 0.83
C TYR A 69 -0.34 -11.51 1.57
N MET A 70 -1.56 -11.70 2.06
CA MET A 70 -1.98 -12.93 2.74
C MET A 70 -1.80 -14.14 1.83
N ARG A 71 -2.28 -14.07 0.58
CA ARG A 71 -2.12 -15.17 -0.40
C ARG A 71 -0.66 -15.48 -0.69
N GLU A 72 0.19 -14.47 -0.85
CA GLU A 72 1.63 -14.65 -1.11
C GLU A 72 2.36 -15.32 0.05
N HIS A 73 1.89 -15.11 1.28
CA HIS A 73 2.47 -15.68 2.49
C HIS A 73 1.77 -16.96 2.96
N GLY A 74 0.86 -17.53 2.15
CA GLY A 74 0.11 -18.74 2.52
C GLY A 74 -0.86 -18.53 3.69
N ILE A 75 -1.22 -17.28 3.99
CA ILE A 75 -2.18 -16.93 5.04
C ILE A 75 -3.59 -16.99 4.43
N PRO A 76 -4.53 -17.73 5.03
CA PRO A 76 -5.92 -17.76 4.57
C PRO A 76 -6.56 -16.37 4.63
N VAL A 77 -7.16 -15.93 3.52
CA VAL A 77 -7.98 -14.71 3.49
C VAL A 77 -9.36 -15.04 4.07
N PRO A 78 -9.84 -14.34 5.11
CA PRO A 78 -11.15 -14.60 5.69
C PRO A 78 -12.27 -14.51 4.63
N PRO A 79 -13.30 -15.38 4.65
CA PRO A 79 -14.37 -15.34 3.65
C PRO A 79 -15.15 -14.01 3.61
N ASN A 80 -15.24 -13.33 4.74
CA ASN A 80 -15.89 -12.02 4.89
C ASN A 80 -14.96 -10.84 4.60
N HIS A 81 -13.74 -11.09 4.12
CA HIS A 81 -12.76 -10.05 3.86
C HIS A 81 -13.25 -9.10 2.74
N PRO A 82 -13.15 -7.77 2.89
CA PRO A 82 -13.75 -6.82 1.95
C PRO A 82 -13.28 -6.96 0.49
N SER A 83 -12.04 -7.42 0.26
CA SER A 83 -11.53 -7.67 -1.11
C SER A 83 -12.10 -8.90 -1.80
N LEU A 84 -12.82 -9.77 -1.08
CA LEU A 84 -13.54 -10.91 -1.65
C LEU A 84 -14.98 -10.56 -2.02
N GLN A 85 -15.48 -9.41 -1.57
CA GLN A 85 -16.84 -8.98 -1.88
C GLN A 85 -16.92 -8.50 -3.33
N PRO A 86 -18.01 -8.79 -4.07
CA PRO A 86 -18.21 -8.29 -5.42
C PRO A 86 -18.19 -6.76 -5.39
N ARG A 87 -17.20 -6.14 -6.02
CA ARG A 87 -17.22 -4.68 -6.22
C ARG A 87 -18.40 -4.36 -7.14
N PRO A 88 -19.21 -3.31 -6.85
CA PRO A 88 -20.17 -2.82 -7.82
C PRO A 88 -19.41 -2.50 -9.10
N VAL A 89 -19.70 -3.22 -10.18
CA VAL A 89 -19.09 -2.95 -11.48
C VAL A 89 -19.59 -1.57 -11.89
N ALA A 90 -18.70 -0.58 -11.92
CA ALA A 90 -19.03 0.72 -12.49
C ALA A 90 -19.48 0.47 -13.93
N ARG A 91 -20.78 0.68 -14.20
CA ARG A 91 -21.31 0.63 -15.57
C ARG A 91 -20.47 1.60 -16.39
N ARG A 92 -19.72 1.09 -17.36
CA ARG A 92 -19.04 1.94 -18.36
C ARG A 92 -20.13 2.81 -18.99
N ALA A 93 -20.11 4.11 -18.70
CA ALA A 93 -20.92 5.06 -19.43
C ALA A 93 -20.48 4.99 -20.91
N GLY A 94 -21.39 4.55 -21.77
CA GLY A 94 -21.18 4.50 -23.21
C GLY A 94 -20.85 5.91 -23.71
N ARG A 95 -19.78 6.04 -24.49
CA ARG A 95 -19.58 7.21 -25.36
C ARG A 95 -20.43 6.98 -26.61
N HIS A 96 -21.36 7.91 -26.85
CA HIS A 96 -21.92 8.19 -28.16
C HIS A 96 -21.03 9.20 -28.87
#